data_AF-A0A4Q2SAA6-F1
#
_entry.id   AF-A0A4Q2SAA6-F1
#
_cell.length_a   1.000
_cell.length_b   1.000
_cell.length_c   1.000
_cell.angle_alpha   90.00
_cell.angle_beta   90.00
_cell.angle_gamma   90.00
#
_symmetry.space_group_name_H-M   'P 1'
#
loop_
_entity.id
_entity.type
_entity.pdbx_description
1 polymer ?
#
loop_
_entity_poly.entity_id
_entity_poly.type
_entity_poly.pdbx_seq_one_letter_code
_entity_poly.pdbx_strand_id
1 'polypeptide(L)' 'KSFAVLASLVNTAKLNGVDPEVWLADVLERIISGKVTANQMETLFPWAWKAEREGIADQERRAA' A
#
# COMPACT_ATOMS: atom_id res chain seq x y z
N LYS A 1 -23.01 1.49 -3.89
CA LYS A 1 -21.91 2.45 -4.19
C LYS A 1 -20.59 1.99 -3.57
N SER A 2 -20.55 1.58 -2.29
CA SER A 2 -19.33 1.11 -1.60
C SER A 2 -18.66 -0.12 -2.23
N PHE A 3 -19.44 -1.08 -2.75
CA PHE A 3 -18.88 -2.27 -3.41
C PHE A 3 -18.02 -1.95 -4.63
N ALA A 4 -18.45 -1.00 -5.48
CA ALA A 4 -17.68 -0.60 -6.65
C ALA A 4 -16.32 0.04 -6.27
N VAL A 5 -16.29 0.80 -5.17
CA VAL A 5 -15.03 1.39 -4.66
C VAL A 5 -14.07 0.30 -4.21
N LEU A 6 -14.55 -0.64 -3.38
CA LEU A 6 -13.72 -1.75 -2.90
C LEU A 6 -13.24 -2.63 -4.05
N ALA A 7 -14.12 -2.99 -4.98
CA ALA A 7 -13.77 -3.80 -6.16
C ALA A 7 -12.70 -3.10 -7.02
N SER A 8 -12.81 -1.79 -7.23
CA SER A 8 -11.79 -1.01 -7.95
C SER A 8 -10.45 -1.03 -7.22
N LEU A 9 -10.42 -0.83 -5.90
CA LEU A 9 -9.18 -0.87 -5.12
C LEU A 9 -8.52 -2.25 -5.16
N VAL A 10 -9.31 -3.32 -4.96
CA VAL A 10 -8.82 -4.70 -5.06
C VAL A 10 -8.24 -4.98 -6.45
N ASN A 11 -8.92 -4.53 -7.51
CA ASN A 11 -8.44 -4.72 -8.87
C ASN A 11 -7.14 -3.93 -9.14
N THR A 12 -7.03 -2.71 -8.64
CA THR A 12 -5.79 -1.91 -8.74
C THR A 12 -4.62 -2.62 -8.07
N ALA A 13 -4.80 -3.19 -6.88
CA ALA A 13 -3.75 -3.96 -6.20
C ALA A 13 -3.28 -5.16 -7.05
N LYS A 14 -4.24 -5.95 -7.57
CA LYS A 14 -3.95 -7.10 -8.44
C LYS A 14 -3.19 -6.71 -9.71
N LEU A 15 -3.60 -5.63 -10.37
CA LEU A 15 -2.93 -5.14 -11.59
C LEU A 15 -1.48 -4.68 -11.33
N ASN A 16 -1.16 -4.31 -10.10
CA ASN A 16 0.20 -3.93 -9.69
C ASN A 16 1.00 -5.11 -9.09
N GLY A 17 0.46 -6.33 -9.12
CA GLY A 17 1.11 -7.51 -8.57
C GLY A 17 1.35 -7.40 -7.05
N VAL A 18 0.41 -6.75 -6.35
CA VAL A 18 0.41 -6.61 -4.89
C VAL A 18 -0.75 -7.42 -4.32
N ASP A 19 -0.51 -8.09 -3.19
CA ASP A 19 -1.57 -8.78 -2.47
C ASP A 19 -2.63 -7.77 -1.98
N PRO A 20 -3.91 -7.87 -2.41
CA PRO A 20 -4.92 -6.88 -2.07
C PRO A 20 -5.23 -6.78 -0.59
N GLU A 21 -5.16 -7.89 0.14
CA GLU A 21 -5.49 -7.94 1.56
C GLU A 21 -4.41 -7.24 2.38
N VAL A 22 -3.15 -7.59 2.13
CA VAL A 22 -1.99 -6.98 2.81
C VAL A 22 -1.90 -5.49 2.52
N TRP A 23 -2.10 -5.08 1.27
CA TRP A 23 -2.03 -3.66 0.90
C TRP A 23 -3.16 -2.85 1.51
N LEU A 24 -4.42 -3.33 1.42
CA LEU A 24 -5.55 -2.59 1.99
C LEU A 24 -5.46 -2.49 3.52
N ALA A 25 -5.05 -3.55 4.20
CA ALA A 25 -4.90 -3.53 5.65
C ALA A 25 -3.91 -2.44 6.09
N ASP A 26 -2.71 -2.40 5.49
CA ASP A 26 -1.69 -1.42 5.84
C ASP A 26 -2.07 0.01 5.42
N VAL A 27 -2.66 0.19 4.22
CA VAL A 27 -3.10 1.51 3.76
C VAL A 27 -4.17 2.09 4.70
N LEU A 28 -5.16 1.28 5.09
CA LEU A 28 -6.20 1.72 6.03
C LEU A 28 -5.61 2.04 7.40
N GLU A 29 -4.67 1.23 7.90
CA GLU A 29 -3.97 1.49 9.15
C GLU A 29 -3.19 2.82 9.09
N ARG A 30 -2.44 3.08 8.01
CA ARG A 30 -1.67 4.32 7.81
C ARG A 30 -2.56 5.57 7.78
N ILE A 31 -3.74 5.46 7.15
CA ILE A 31 -4.73 6.55 7.11
C ILE A 31 -5.30 6.80 8.51
N ILE A 32 -5.76 5.75 9.20
CA ILE A 32 -6.44 5.89 10.50
C ILE A 32 -5.47 6.33 11.60
N SER A 33 -4.21 5.87 11.55
CA SER A 33 -3.16 6.27 12.51
C SER A 33 -2.62 7.68 12.28
N GLY A 34 -2.96 8.33 11.16
CA GLY A 34 -2.41 9.64 10.80
C GLY A 34 -0.93 9.61 10.42
N LYS A 35 -0.35 8.42 10.19
CA LYS A 35 1.04 8.26 9.70
C LYS A 35 1.25 8.90 8.33
N VAL A 36 0.18 9.03 7.54
CA VAL A 36 0.20 9.65 6.21
C VAL A 36 -0.80 10.80 6.16
N THR A 37 -0.32 11.97 5.73
CA THR A 37 -1.17 13.15 5.51
C THR A 37 -1.84 13.11 4.13
N ALA A 38 -2.89 13.92 3.93
CA ALA A 38 -3.60 13.95 2.64
C ALA A 38 -2.70 14.32 1.44
N ASN A 39 -1.64 15.10 1.67
CA ASN A 39 -0.68 15.48 0.62
C ASN A 39 0.39 14.41 0.35
N GLN A 40 0.29 13.25 1.00
CA GLN A 40 1.20 12.11 0.84
C GLN A 40 0.44 10.86 0.39
N MET A 41 -0.82 10.98 -0.03
CA MET A 41 -1.67 9.85 -0.40
C MET A 41 -1.09 9.04 -1.57
N GLU A 42 -0.29 9.67 -2.44
CA GLU A 42 0.40 9.01 -3.54
C GLU A 42 1.40 7.95 -3.07
N THR A 43 1.93 8.07 -1.85
CA THR A 43 2.81 7.07 -1.24
C THR A 43 2.07 5.77 -0.89
N LEU A 44 0.74 5.84 -0.73
CA LEU A 44 -0.11 4.69 -0.43
C LEU A 44 -0.50 3.88 -1.68
N PHE A 45 -0.22 4.39 -2.88
CA PHE A 45 -0.54 3.66 -4.10
C PHE A 45 0.25 2.34 -4.19
N PRO A 46 -0.32 1.29 -4.79
CA PRO A 46 0.27 -0.05 -4.74
C PRO A 46 1.72 -0.12 -5.22
N TRP A 47 2.09 0.65 -6.25
CA TRP A 47 3.46 0.67 -6.78
C TRP A 47 4.45 1.38 -5.83
N ALA A 48 4.04 2.48 -5.22
CA ALA A 48 4.88 3.22 -4.27
C ALA A 48 5.04 2.43 -2.96
N TRP A 49 3.93 1.88 -2.47
CA TRP A 49 3.89 1.00 -1.31
C TRP A 49 4.79 -0.23 -1.48
N LYS A 50 4.71 -0.89 -2.65
CA LYS A 50 5.53 -2.05 -2.97
C LYS A 50 7.02 -1.69 -3.00
N ALA A 51 7.38 -0.61 -3.70
CA ALA A 51 8.76 -0.15 -3.79
C ALA A 51 9.35 0.21 -2.41
N GLU A 52 8.56 0.83 -1.53
CA GLU A 52 8.95 1.10 -0.14
C GLU A 52 9.29 -0.21 0.59
N ARG A 53 8.41 -1.21 0.53
CA ARG A 53 8.60 -2.50 1.19
C ARG A 53 9.80 -3.28 0.66
N GLU A 54 9.99 -3.25 -0.66
CA GLU A 54 11.17 -3.85 -1.30
C GLU A 54 12.46 -3.16 -0.83
N GLY A 55 12.44 -1.83 -0.72
CA GLY A 55 13.56 -1.04 -0.18
C GLY A 55 13.87 -1.38 1.28
N ILE A 56 12.86 -1.55 2.13
CA ILE A 56 13.03 -1.98 3.53
C ILE A 56 13.68 -3.37 3.59
N ALA A 57 13.16 -4.33 2.82
CA ALA A 57 13.70 -5.69 2.79
C ALA A 57 15.14 -5.76 2.24
N ASP A 58 15.49 -4.87 1.31
CA ASP A 58 16.87 -4.72 0.82
C ASP A 58 17.79 -4.15 1.90
N GLN A 59 17.33 -3.17 2.68
CA GLN A 59 18.10 -2.59 3.79
C GLN A 59 18.37 -3.62 4.88
N GLU A 60 17.35 -4.39 5.27
CA GLU A 60 17.48 -5.46 6.27
C GLU A 60 18.49 -6.52 5.84
N ARG A 61 18.45 -6.94 4.56
CA ARG A 61 19.41 -7.91 4.01
C ARG A 61 20.86 -7.41 4.00
N ARG A 62 21.09 -6.11 3.90
CA ARG A 62 22.44 -5.52 3.93
C ARG A 62 22.98 -5.35 5.35
N ALA A 63 22.09 -5.29 6.35
CA ALA A 63 22.46 -5.10 7.75
C ALA A 63 22.77 -6.42 8.48
N ALA A 64 22.36 -7.56 7.91
CA ALA A 64 22.65 -8.92 8.39
C ALA A 64 23.98 -9.45 7.82
#